data_AF-A0A969QVN3-F1
#
_entry.id   AF-A0A969QVN3-F1
#
_cell.length_a   1.000
_cell.length_b   1.000
_cell.length_c   1.000
_cell.angle_alpha   90.00
_cell.angle_beta   90.00
_cell.angle_gamma   90.00
#
_symmetry.space_group_name_H-M   'P 1'
#
loop_
_entity.id
_entity.type
_entity.pdbx_description
1 polymer ?
#
loop_
_entity_poly.entity_id
_entity_poly.type
_entity_poly.pdbx_seq_one_letter_code
_entity_poly.pdbx_strand_id
1 'polypeptide(L)'
;MARVVASAVVRAVVRAVVSAVVSAVVRAVLQLLALQALKALKQGVDLRGMFVWTLIDNFEWHEAYSQQFGLYACDIGTRELERVPRERSVGMVRSIHKLLPDTVPEILMKVDTLIEDIGMLGEQPDVHAHPTAAMPDDEKATLIPFFV
;
A
#
# COMPACT_ATOMS: atom_id res chain seq x y z
N MET A 1 14.11 -41.11 1.23
CA MET A 1 13.16 -40.30 0.42
C MET A 1 12.07 -39.61 1.26
N ALA A 2 11.38 -40.28 2.20
CA ALA A 2 10.28 -39.69 3.00
C ALA A 2 10.63 -38.41 3.79
N ARG A 3 11.81 -38.33 4.43
CA ARG A 3 12.26 -37.13 5.17
C ARG A 3 12.47 -35.89 4.28
N VAL A 4 12.90 -36.09 3.03
CA VAL A 4 13.16 -34.98 2.08
C VAL A 4 11.84 -34.40 1.57
N VAL A 5 10.87 -35.25 1.25
CA VAL A 5 9.51 -34.85 0.81
C VAL A 5 8.77 -34.13 1.93
N ALA A 6 8.82 -34.64 3.16
CA ALA A 6 8.25 -33.95 4.33
C ALA A 6 8.83 -32.54 4.51
N SER A 7 10.14 -32.37 4.32
CA SER A 7 10.80 -31.05 4.43
C SER A 7 10.39 -30.07 3.31
N ALA A 8 10.10 -30.58 2.10
CA ALA A 8 9.70 -29.75 0.96
C ALA A 8 8.26 -29.24 1.13
N VAL A 9 7.35 -30.10 1.61
CA VAL A 9 5.96 -29.74 1.91
C VAL A 9 5.93 -28.69 3.03
N VAL A 10 6.68 -28.90 4.11
CA VAL A 10 6.76 -27.91 5.22
C VAL A 10 7.27 -26.56 4.71
N ARG A 11 8.36 -26.52 3.91
CA ARG A 11 8.86 -25.27 3.32
C ARG A 11 7.85 -24.60 2.37
N ALA A 12 7.08 -25.37 1.62
CA ALA A 12 6.04 -24.84 0.75
C ALA A 12 4.90 -24.20 1.55
N VAL A 13 4.42 -24.89 2.59
CA VAL A 13 3.37 -24.38 3.48
C VAL A 13 3.84 -23.11 4.20
N VAL A 14 5.05 -23.11 4.78
CA VAL A 14 5.60 -21.92 5.44
C VAL A 14 5.69 -20.74 4.46
N ARG A 15 6.20 -20.95 3.24
CA ARG A 15 6.26 -19.88 2.22
C ARG A 15 4.88 -19.38 1.83
N ALA A 16 3.89 -20.26 1.68
CA ALA A 16 2.53 -19.87 1.35
C ALA A 16 1.89 -19.03 2.47
N VAL A 17 2.05 -19.45 3.73
CA VAL A 17 1.53 -18.72 4.89
C VAL A 17 2.19 -17.34 5.01
N VAL A 18 3.52 -17.28 4.93
CA VAL A 18 4.26 -16.01 4.98
C VAL A 18 3.81 -15.08 3.84
N SER A 19 3.70 -15.61 2.62
CA SER A 19 3.24 -14.84 1.46
C SER A 19 1.82 -14.30 1.66
N ALA A 20 0.91 -15.12 2.23
CA ALA A 20 -0.46 -14.71 2.50
C ALA A 20 -0.52 -13.60 3.57
N VAL A 21 0.26 -13.73 4.65
CA VAL A 21 0.35 -12.72 5.71
C VAL A 21 0.94 -11.42 5.18
N VAL A 22 2.08 -11.47 4.48
CA VAL A 22 2.68 -10.27 3.85
C VAL A 22 1.70 -9.62 2.88
N SER A 23 0.97 -10.41 2.10
CA SER A 23 -0.03 -9.88 1.17
C SER A 23 -1.19 -9.19 1.90
N ALA A 24 -1.66 -9.75 3.02
CA ALA A 24 -2.69 -9.12 3.83
C ALA A 24 -2.20 -7.80 4.46
N VAL A 25 -0.98 -7.78 5.00
CA VAL A 25 -0.38 -6.59 5.60
C VAL A 25 -0.21 -5.48 4.56
N VAL A 26 0.39 -5.78 3.39
CA VAL A 26 0.59 -4.79 2.33
C VAL A 26 -0.74 -4.20 1.86
N ARG A 27 -1.77 -5.04 1.69
CA ARG A 27 -3.12 -4.57 1.33
C ARG A 27 -3.69 -3.63 2.39
N ALA A 28 -3.61 -4.02 3.66
CA ALA A 28 -4.12 -3.20 4.76
C ALA A 28 -3.39 -1.86 4.87
N VAL A 29 -2.06 -1.84 4.67
CA VAL A 29 -1.26 -0.60 4.66
C VAL A 29 -1.70 0.31 3.51
N LEU A 30 -1.82 -0.20 2.28
CA LEU A 30 -2.25 0.62 1.14
C LEU A 30 -3.67 1.20 1.33
N GLN A 31 -4.58 0.41 1.92
CA GLN A 31 -5.92 0.88 2.26
C GLN A 31 -5.88 1.97 3.32
N LEU A 32 -5.14 1.74 4.41
CA LEU A 32 -4.97 2.73 5.48
C LEU A 32 -4.42 4.05 4.94
N LEU A 33 -3.38 4.00 4.11
CA LEU A 33 -2.80 5.20 3.50
C LEU A 33 -3.85 5.96 2.66
N ALA A 34 -4.62 5.26 1.83
CA ALA A 34 -5.68 5.88 1.04
C ALA A 34 -6.79 6.48 1.92
N LEU A 35 -7.21 5.77 2.97
CA LEU A 35 -8.23 6.26 3.92
C LEU A 35 -7.76 7.50 4.66
N GLN A 36 -6.50 7.54 5.12
CA GLN A 36 -5.95 8.71 5.80
C GLN A 36 -5.80 9.90 4.85
N ALA A 37 -5.40 9.67 3.60
CA ALA A 37 -5.37 10.71 2.57
C ALA A 37 -6.75 11.33 2.32
N LEU A 38 -7.79 10.49 2.20
CA LEU A 38 -9.17 10.95 2.05
C LEU A 38 -9.67 11.71 3.30
N LYS A 39 -9.37 11.23 4.51
CA LYS A 39 -9.70 11.93 5.76
C LYS A 39 -9.02 13.30 5.84
N ALA A 40 -7.75 13.41 5.44
CA ALA A 40 -7.02 14.67 5.39
C ALA A 40 -7.65 15.66 4.40
N LEU A 41 -8.01 15.18 3.19
CA LEU A 41 -8.76 15.97 2.21
C LEU A 41 -10.07 16.51 2.78
N LYS A 42 -10.83 15.67 3.50
CA LYS A 42 -12.07 16.09 4.18
C LYS A 42 -11.83 17.20 5.21
N GLN A 43 -10.69 17.16 5.89
CA GLN A 43 -10.29 18.16 6.89
C GLN A 43 -9.77 19.46 6.27
N GLY A 44 -9.79 19.59 4.93
CA GLY A 44 -9.34 20.80 4.24
C GLY A 44 -7.84 20.86 3.99
N VAL A 45 -7.10 19.78 4.26
CA VAL A 45 -5.67 19.71 3.93
C VAL A 45 -5.50 19.80 2.41
N ASP A 46 -4.61 20.67 1.95
CA ASP A 46 -4.26 20.79 0.53
C ASP A 46 -3.42 19.60 0.05
N LEU A 47 -4.06 18.44 -0.08
CA LEU A 47 -3.44 17.20 -0.53
C LEU A 47 -3.60 17.04 -2.04
N ARG A 48 -2.49 17.11 -2.77
CA ARG A 48 -2.48 17.04 -4.24
C ARG A 48 -2.27 15.62 -4.79
N GLY A 49 -1.82 14.68 -3.98
CA GLY A 49 -1.57 13.31 -4.40
C GLY A 49 -0.91 12.45 -3.32
N MET A 50 -0.89 11.15 -3.58
CA MET A 50 -0.24 10.13 -2.76
C MET A 50 0.71 9.32 -3.65
N PHE A 51 1.95 9.16 -3.21
CA PHE A 51 2.96 8.38 -3.92
C PHE A 51 3.31 7.15 -3.09
N VAL A 52 3.17 5.98 -3.69
CA VAL A 52 3.55 4.71 -3.06
C VAL A 52 5.00 4.40 -3.44
N TRP A 53 5.85 4.26 -2.43
CA TRP A 53 7.19 3.69 -2.59
C TRP A 53 7.08 2.16 -2.66
N THR A 54 7.43 1.49 -3.75
CA THR A 54 7.93 1.96 -5.06
C THR A 54 7.13 1.36 -6.20
N LEU A 55 7.30 1.90 -7.41
CA LEU A 55 6.76 1.24 -8.60
C LEU A 55 7.39 -0.16 -8.81
N ILE A 56 8.71 -0.29 -8.70
CA ILE A 56 9.46 -1.53 -8.93
C ILE A 56 10.38 -1.85 -7.75
N ASP A 57 10.66 -3.12 -7.51
CA ASP A 57 11.75 -3.52 -6.61
C ASP A 57 13.05 -2.81 -7.05
N ASN A 58 13.72 -2.14 -6.12
CA ASN A 58 14.84 -1.23 -6.37
C ASN A 58 16.06 -1.60 -5.52
N PHE A 59 17.16 -0.86 -5.72
CA PHE A 59 18.32 -0.93 -4.86
C PHE A 59 18.08 -0.11 -3.59
N GLU A 60 17.95 -0.79 -2.46
CA GLU A 60 17.62 -0.19 -1.16
C GLU A 60 18.89 -0.03 -0.30
N TRP A 61 19.71 0.95 -0.65
CA TRP A 61 20.86 1.38 0.16
C TRP A 61 21.76 0.22 0.62
N HIS A 62 21.92 0.05 1.93
CA HIS A 62 22.76 -0.98 2.54
C HIS A 62 22.20 -2.39 2.37
N GLU A 63 20.89 -2.51 2.14
CA GLU A 63 20.20 -3.77 1.89
C GLU A 63 20.29 -4.20 0.42
N ALA A 64 20.78 -3.31 -0.46
CA ALA A 64 20.86 -3.55 -1.90
C ALA A 64 19.53 -4.10 -2.44
N TYR A 65 19.54 -5.24 -3.13
CA TYR A 65 18.33 -5.83 -3.72
C TYR A 65 17.64 -6.87 -2.83
N SER A 66 17.97 -6.94 -1.54
CA SER A 66 17.33 -7.90 -0.62
C SER A 66 15.86 -7.52 -0.35
N GLN A 67 15.54 -6.23 -0.39
CA GLN A 67 14.20 -5.71 -0.12
C GLN A 67 13.33 -5.67 -1.38
N GLN A 68 12.05 -5.95 -1.20
CA GLN A 68 11.08 -6.11 -2.29
C GLN A 68 9.80 -5.29 -2.03
N PHE A 69 9.94 -3.97 -2.05
CA PHE A 69 8.86 -3.01 -1.80
C PHE A 69 7.99 -2.70 -3.03
N GLY A 70 8.43 -3.08 -4.23
CA GLY A 70 7.80 -2.68 -5.48
C GLY A 70 6.36 -3.14 -5.61
N LEU A 71 5.53 -2.31 -6.25
CA LEU A 71 4.25 -2.76 -6.80
C LEU A 71 4.50 -3.88 -7.83
N TYR A 72 5.57 -3.77 -8.60
CA TYR A 72 6.06 -4.77 -9.54
C TYR A 72 7.36 -5.40 -9.00
N ALA A 73 7.42 -6.73 -9.06
CA ALA A 73 8.68 -7.44 -8.87
C ALA A 73 9.61 -7.15 -10.05
N CYS A 74 10.92 -7.03 -9.81
CA CYS A 74 11.92 -6.89 -10.86
C CYS A 74 12.93 -8.04 -10.78
N ASP A 75 13.10 -8.79 -11.87
CA ASP A 75 14.09 -9.87 -11.94
C ASP A 75 15.47 -9.34 -12.33
N ILE A 76 16.27 -9.05 -11.32
CA ILE A 76 17.65 -8.57 -11.46
C ILE A 76 18.64 -9.65 -11.95
N GLY A 77 18.24 -10.92 -12.01
CA GLY A 77 19.05 -12.01 -12.56
C GLY A 77 19.05 -12.06 -14.09
N THR A 78 18.11 -11.36 -14.72
CA THR A 78 17.99 -11.24 -16.17
C THR A 78 18.63 -9.96 -16.69
N ARG A 79 19.13 -9.96 -17.94
CA ARG A 79 19.67 -8.74 -18.56
C ARG A 79 18.54 -7.76 -18.90
N GLU A 80 17.35 -8.30 -19.11
CA GLU A 80 16.14 -7.61 -19.53
C GLU A 80 15.42 -6.91 -18.37
N LEU A 81 15.77 -7.24 -17.12
CA LEU A 81 15.13 -6.73 -15.90
C LEU A 81 13.62 -6.92 -15.94
N GLU A 82 13.14 -8.14 -16.19
CA GLU A 82 11.72 -8.42 -16.35
C GLU A 82 10.89 -7.90 -15.15
N ARG A 83 9.72 -7.30 -15.41
CA ARG A 83 8.83 -6.78 -14.38
C ARG A 83 7.55 -7.58 -14.31
N VAL A 84 7.21 -8.07 -13.12
CA VAL A 84 6.00 -8.87 -12.87
C VAL A 84 5.10 -8.15 -11.87
N PRO A 85 3.85 -7.79 -12.22
CA PRO A 85 2.94 -7.15 -11.29
C PRO A 85 2.67 -8.05 -10.08
N ARG A 86 2.74 -7.49 -8.87
CA ARG A 86 2.38 -8.21 -7.64
C ARG A 86 0.92 -7.97 -7.34
N GLU A 87 0.11 -9.02 -7.36
CA GLU A 87 -1.35 -8.91 -7.16
C GLU A 87 -1.70 -8.22 -5.82
N ARG A 88 -0.96 -8.53 -4.75
CA ARG A 88 -1.13 -7.90 -3.43
C ARG A 88 -0.98 -6.37 -3.44
N SER A 89 -0.24 -5.82 -4.40
CA SER A 89 0.10 -4.39 -4.47
C SER A 89 -0.62 -3.72 -5.65
N VAL A 90 -0.35 -4.16 -6.89
CA VAL A 90 -0.98 -3.60 -8.11
C VAL A 90 -2.49 -3.81 -8.10
N GLY A 91 -2.96 -4.98 -7.66
CA GLY A 91 -4.39 -5.26 -7.53
C GLY A 91 -5.06 -4.29 -6.56
N MET A 92 -4.41 -4.01 -5.41
CA MET A 92 -4.94 -3.07 -4.43
C MET A 92 -4.96 -1.63 -4.94
N VAL A 93 -3.85 -1.14 -5.49
CA VAL A 93 -3.77 0.21 -6.08
C VAL A 93 -4.81 0.37 -7.19
N ARG A 94 -5.01 -0.64 -8.03
CA ARG A 94 -6.03 -0.63 -9.07
C ARG A 94 -7.44 -0.58 -8.48
N SER A 95 -7.73 -1.33 -7.43
CA SER A 95 -9.04 -1.31 -6.76
C SER A 95 -9.33 0.06 -6.15
N ILE A 96 -8.36 0.66 -5.47
CA ILE A 96 -8.47 2.03 -4.95
C ILE A 96 -8.70 3.02 -6.09
N HIS A 97 -7.90 2.95 -7.16
CA HIS A 97 -8.04 3.84 -8.30
C HIS A 97 -9.41 3.74 -8.98
N LYS A 98 -9.99 2.53 -9.09
CA LYS A 98 -11.34 2.35 -9.65
C LYS A 98 -12.45 3.00 -8.83
N LEU A 99 -12.24 3.15 -7.52
CA LEU A 99 -13.19 3.82 -6.64
C LEU A 99 -13.07 5.34 -6.76
N LEU A 100 -11.85 5.86 -6.95
CA LEU A 100 -11.60 7.30 -6.99
C LEU A 100 -12.01 7.92 -8.34
N PRO A 101 -12.72 9.06 -8.33
CA PRO A 101 -12.88 9.91 -9.51
C PRO A 101 -11.53 10.44 -10.03
N ASP A 102 -11.51 10.84 -11.31
CA ASP A 102 -10.30 11.37 -11.96
C ASP A 102 -9.95 12.81 -11.54
N THR A 103 -10.81 13.48 -10.77
CA THR A 103 -10.62 14.89 -10.36
C THR A 103 -10.79 15.11 -8.86
N VAL A 104 -9.97 16.01 -8.30
CA VAL A 104 -10.02 16.38 -6.87
C VAL A 104 -11.37 16.96 -6.44
N PRO A 105 -12.03 17.87 -7.21
CA PRO A 105 -13.34 18.38 -6.81
C PRO A 105 -14.40 17.28 -6.64
N GLU A 106 -14.40 16.28 -7.52
CA GLU A 106 -15.33 15.15 -7.42
C GLU A 106 -14.99 14.23 -6.26
N ILE A 107 -13.69 14.02 -5.99
CA ILE A 107 -13.25 13.31 -4.79
C ILE A 107 -13.80 14.01 -3.56
N LEU A 108 -13.62 15.33 -3.42
CA LEU A 108 -14.11 16.13 -2.29
C LEU A 108 -15.62 15.98 -2.06
N MET A 109 -16.41 15.96 -3.14
CA MET A 109 -17.86 15.75 -3.06
C MET A 109 -18.26 14.34 -2.59
N LYS A 110 -17.37 13.35 -2.76
CA LYS A 110 -17.65 11.93 -2.51
C LYS A 110 -16.80 11.31 -1.40
N VAL A 111 -16.01 12.10 -0.68
CA VAL A 111 -15.00 11.59 0.28
C VAL A 111 -15.59 10.59 1.26
N ASP A 112 -16.76 10.87 1.81
CA ASP A 112 -17.39 10.01 2.82
C ASP A 112 -17.76 8.64 2.27
N THR A 113 -18.41 8.59 1.11
CA THR A 113 -18.74 7.33 0.43
C THR A 113 -17.48 6.57 0.01
N LEU A 114 -16.45 7.28 -0.48
CA LEU A 114 -15.18 6.65 -0.85
C LEU A 114 -14.45 6.05 0.35
N ILE A 115 -14.51 6.71 1.51
CA ILE A 115 -13.95 6.18 2.78
C ILE A 115 -14.68 4.89 3.17
N GLU A 116 -16.01 4.87 3.07
CA GLU A 116 -16.81 3.67 3.36
C GLU A 116 -16.48 2.52 2.39
N ASP A 117 -16.46 2.80 1.08
CA ASP A 117 -16.16 1.81 0.04
C ASP A 117 -14.75 1.23 0.17
N ILE A 118 -13.74 2.06 0.45
CA ILE A 118 -12.37 1.59 0.67
C ILE A 118 -12.28 0.81 2.01
N GLY A 119 -13.03 1.22 3.03
CA GLY A 119 -13.12 0.50 4.31
C GLY A 119 -13.75 -0.90 4.18
N MET A 120 -14.68 -1.09 3.24
CA MET A 120 -15.27 -2.41 2.94
C MET A 120 -14.32 -3.34 2.19
N LEU A 121 -13.26 -2.82 1.54
CA LEU A 121 -12.28 -3.64 0.82
C LEU A 121 -11.30 -4.38 1.75
N GLY A 122 -11.36 -4.18 3.06
CA GLY A 122 -10.56 -4.90 4.05
C GLY A 122 -10.81 -4.37 5.46
N GLU A 123 -11.32 -5.23 6.36
CA GLU A 123 -11.61 -4.85 7.75
C GLU A 123 -10.41 -4.21 8.44
N GLN A 124 -10.63 -3.04 9.02
CA GLN A 124 -9.70 -2.31 9.87
C GLN A 124 -10.10 -2.49 11.34
N PRO A 125 -9.15 -2.71 12.26
CA PRO A 125 -9.40 -2.48 13.69
C PRO A 125 -9.60 -0.98 13.93
N ASP A 126 -10.56 -0.64 14.79
CA ASP A 126 -10.79 0.73 15.22
C ASP A 126 -9.58 1.26 16.02
N VAL A 127 -8.92 2.28 15.48
CA VAL A 127 -7.75 2.96 16.08
C VAL A 127 -8.09 4.38 16.54
N HIS A 128 -9.38 4.75 16.60
CA HIS A 128 -9.80 6.07 17.06
C HIS A 128 -9.72 6.21 18.59
N ALA A 129 -8.49 6.21 19.11
CA ALA A 129 -8.12 6.87 20.35
C ALA A 129 -6.99 7.87 20.05
N HIS A 130 -7.35 9.13 19.74
CA HIS A 130 -6.37 10.22 19.66
C HIS A 130 -6.88 11.46 20.42
N PRO A 131 -6.05 12.11 21.27
CA PRO A 131 -6.33 13.44 21.77
C PRO A 131 -6.01 14.50 20.71
N THR A 132 -6.82 15.55 20.73
CA THR A 132 -6.87 16.66 19.78
C THR A 132 -5.77 17.69 20.05
N ALA A 133 -5.02 18.10 19.02
CA ALA A 133 -4.31 19.38 19.02
C ALA A 133 -4.17 19.89 17.57
N ALA A 134 -4.62 21.12 17.34
CA ALA A 134 -4.60 21.80 16.04
C ALA A 134 -3.24 22.46 15.75
N MET A 135 -2.86 22.55 14.48
CA MET A 135 -1.73 23.35 13.97
C MET A 135 -2.29 24.44 13.03
N PRO A 136 -1.70 25.66 12.98
CA PRO A 136 -2.24 26.77 12.18
C PRO A 136 -1.79 26.75 10.71
N ASP A 137 -2.61 27.44 9.89
CA ASP A 137 -2.55 27.55 8.43
C ASP A 137 -1.65 28.69 7.94
N ASP A 138 -0.53 28.35 7.31
CA ASP A 138 0.04 29.04 6.15
C ASP A 138 1.31 28.35 5.61
N GLU A 139 1.30 28.08 4.29
CA GLU A 139 2.42 27.63 3.44
C GLU A 139 3.08 26.26 3.69
N LYS A 140 2.32 25.15 3.78
CA LYS A 140 2.89 23.81 3.54
C LYS A 140 1.95 22.90 2.74
N ALA A 141 2.20 22.81 1.44
CA ALA A 141 1.73 21.65 0.67
C ALA A 141 2.37 20.41 1.27
N THR A 142 1.58 19.61 1.99
CA THR A 142 2.09 18.41 2.64
C THR A 142 2.01 17.25 1.65
N LEU A 143 3.13 16.95 1.00
CA LEU A 143 3.36 15.61 0.48
C LEU A 143 3.64 14.72 1.69
N ILE A 144 2.87 13.65 1.88
CA ILE A 144 3.17 12.62 2.87
C ILE A 144 3.96 11.53 2.14
N PRO A 145 5.32 11.56 2.14
CA PRO A 145 6.07 10.42 1.67
C PRO A 145 5.99 9.32 2.73
N PHE A 146 5.53 8.13 2.33
CA PHE A 146 5.62 6.95 3.17
C PHE A 146 6.87 6.17 2.77
N PHE A 147 7.88 6.22 3.63
CA PHE A 147 9.06 5.38 3.55
C PHE A 147 8.84 4.18 4.49
N VAL A 148 9.01 2.97 3.95
CA VAL A 148 9.02 1.73 4.74
C VAL A 148 10.43 1.47 5.21
#